data_AF-A0A1G5SDY9-F1
#
_entry.id   AF-A0A1G5SDY9-F1
#
_cell.length_a   1.000
_cell.length_b   1.000
_cell.length_c   1.000
_cell.angle_alpha   90.00
_cell.angle_beta   90.00
_cell.angle_gamma   90.00
#
_symmetry.space_group_name_H-M   'P 1'
#
loop_
_entity.id
_entity.type
_entity.pdbx_description
1 polymer ?
#
loop_
_entity_poly.entity_id
_entity_poly.type
_entity_poly.pdbx_seq_one_letter_code
_entity_poly.pdbx_strand_id
1 'polypeptide(L)'
;MDVLSLAIGFLAGVAGTYIFRFFLSDNTQTQKSTPAVIKNDVLSEQLWRIHEKLLKEMQQDLRKPEFQFHREFFVEKKGWNWNRLGLHRHGPCLVYFIEDHIDLPQQLDALAREGLVTKVDEKKGQFQFGEKFAEWLRRK
;
A
#
# COMPACT_ATOMS: atom_id res chain seq x y z
N MET A 1 -21.16 14.87 49.26
CA MET A 1 -22.31 15.40 48.50
C MET A 1 -21.81 16.58 47.71
N ASP A 2 -22.10 16.77 46.44
CA ASP A 2 -22.54 15.88 45.38
C ASP A 2 -22.34 16.65 44.06
N VAL A 3 -22.45 15.88 42.99
CA VAL A 3 -22.25 16.14 41.57
C VAL A 3 -23.12 17.30 41.01
N LEU A 4 -22.73 17.80 39.83
CA LEU A 4 -23.55 18.49 38.79
C LEU A 4 -23.67 20.02 38.85
N SER A 5 -22.96 20.69 37.94
CA SER A 5 -23.58 21.73 37.11
C SER A 5 -23.06 21.66 35.68
N LEU A 6 -23.77 20.80 34.95
CA LEU A 6 -23.92 20.77 33.51
C LEU A 6 -24.68 22.03 33.08
N ALA A 7 -24.11 22.86 32.22
CA ALA A 7 -24.87 23.83 31.43
C ALA A 7 -24.24 23.94 30.04
N ILE A 8 -24.90 23.23 29.12
CA ILE A 8 -24.70 23.22 27.68
C ILE A 8 -25.22 24.54 27.10
N GLY A 9 -24.39 25.22 26.31
CA GLY A 9 -24.79 26.34 25.46
C GLY A 9 -24.43 26.02 24.02
N PHE A 10 -25.27 25.24 23.35
CA PHE A 10 -25.16 24.88 21.95
C PHE A 10 -25.93 25.92 21.12
N LEU A 11 -25.24 26.68 20.27
CA LEU A 11 -25.83 27.19 19.03
C LEU A 11 -24.80 27.10 17.91
N ALA A 12 -25.11 26.20 16.99
CA ALA A 12 -24.33 25.79 15.85
C ALA A 12 -24.34 26.82 14.73
N GLY A 13 -23.21 26.89 14.02
CA GLY A 13 -23.00 27.64 12.79
C GLY A 13 -21.95 26.97 11.87
N VAL A 14 -22.16 25.69 11.53
CA VAL A 14 -21.95 24.98 10.23
C VAL A 14 -20.65 25.23 9.43
N ALA A 15 -19.83 24.28 8.96
CA ALA A 15 -19.73 22.82 9.00
C ALA A 15 -18.33 22.42 8.49
N GLY A 16 -17.76 21.33 9.03
CA GLY A 16 -16.56 20.71 8.45
C GLY A 16 -15.59 20.01 9.42
N THR A 17 -16.03 19.53 10.58
CA THR A 17 -15.15 18.83 11.54
C THR A 17 -15.55 17.38 11.76
N TYR A 18 -15.56 16.55 10.73
CA TYR A 18 -15.44 15.09 10.82
C TYR A 18 -14.88 14.67 9.46
N ILE A 19 -13.63 14.21 9.36
CA ILE A 19 -13.27 12.79 9.30
C ILE A 19 -11.73 12.75 9.39
N PHE A 20 -11.16 12.02 10.35
CA PHE A 20 -10.03 11.10 10.13
C PHE A 20 -9.62 10.49 11.49
N ARG A 21 -10.57 9.78 12.10
CA ARG A 21 -10.31 8.91 13.25
C ARG A 21 -10.69 7.45 12.91
N PHE A 22 -10.36 7.03 11.69
CA PHE A 22 -10.58 5.67 11.18
C PHE A 22 -9.28 4.93 10.83
N PHE A 23 -8.12 5.57 10.95
CA PHE A 23 -6.82 5.00 10.56
C PHE A 23 -5.79 5.08 11.67
N LEU A 24 -6.13 4.55 12.84
CA LEU A 24 -5.09 4.15 13.78
C LEU A 24 -5.54 2.93 14.58
N SER A 25 -4.82 1.85 14.31
CA SER A 25 -4.52 0.73 15.20
C SER A 25 -5.57 -0.36 15.33
N ASP A 26 -5.47 -1.35 14.44
CA ASP A 26 -5.45 -2.75 14.87
C ASP A 26 -4.15 -3.40 14.36
N ASN A 27 -3.15 -3.43 15.26
CA ASN A 27 -2.08 -4.42 15.22
C ASN A 27 -2.66 -5.77 15.66
N THR A 28 -3.40 -6.46 14.80
CA THR A 28 -3.73 -7.87 15.03
C THR A 28 -4.18 -8.56 13.74
N GLN A 29 -3.42 -9.59 13.35
CA GLN A 29 -3.75 -10.59 12.34
C GLN A 29 -3.91 -10.12 10.88
N THR A 30 -2.80 -9.92 10.17
CA THR A 30 -2.79 -10.36 8.76
C THR A 30 -2.74 -11.88 8.76
N GLN A 31 -3.93 -12.47 8.75
CA GLN A 31 -4.14 -13.88 8.49
C GLN A 31 -3.33 -14.28 7.25
N LYS A 32 -2.63 -15.41 7.36
CA LYS A 32 -1.98 -16.15 6.27
C LYS A 32 -3.02 -16.73 5.29
N SER A 33 -4.04 -15.96 4.91
CA SER A 33 -5.05 -16.33 3.93
C SER A 33 -4.65 -15.73 2.58
N THR A 34 -4.56 -16.58 1.56
CA THR A 34 -4.39 -16.10 0.19
C THR A 34 -5.56 -15.16 -0.14
N PRO A 35 -5.28 -13.95 -0.67
CA PRO A 35 -6.30 -13.03 -1.18
C PRO A 35 -7.32 -13.77 -2.04
N ALA A 36 -8.62 -13.51 -1.81
CA ALA A 36 -9.70 -14.15 -2.58
C ALA A 36 -9.53 -13.93 -4.09
N VAL A 37 -9.02 -12.75 -4.47
CA VAL A 37 -8.67 -12.37 -5.85
C VAL A 37 -7.65 -13.32 -6.48
N ILE A 38 -6.65 -13.80 -5.74
CA ILE A 38 -5.64 -14.72 -6.29
C ILE A 38 -6.17 -16.15 -6.44
N LYS A 39 -7.19 -16.54 -5.65
CA LYS A 39 -7.80 -17.87 -5.73
C LYS A 39 -8.82 -18.01 -6.87
N ASN A 40 -9.28 -16.90 -7.43
CA ASN A 40 -10.30 -16.87 -8.47
C ASN A 40 -9.69 -16.38 -9.78
N ASP A 41 -9.59 -17.27 -10.77
CA ASP A 41 -8.94 -16.97 -12.05
C ASP A 41 -9.57 -15.75 -12.74
N VAL A 42 -10.90 -15.64 -12.73
CA VAL A 42 -11.62 -14.52 -13.35
C VAL A 42 -11.25 -13.19 -12.68
N LEU A 43 -11.25 -13.13 -11.35
CA LEU A 43 -10.88 -11.91 -10.61
C LEU A 43 -9.40 -11.58 -10.81
N SER A 44 -8.53 -12.60 -10.86
CA SER A 44 -7.10 -12.41 -11.09
C SER A 44 -6.78 -11.89 -12.49
N GLU A 45 -7.55 -12.30 -13.50
CA GLU A 45 -7.43 -11.79 -14.87
C GLU A 45 -8.00 -10.37 -14.99
N GLN A 46 -9.10 -10.08 -14.30
CA GLN A 46 -9.62 -8.71 -14.24
C GLN A 46 -8.62 -7.77 -13.56
N LEU A 47 -8.05 -8.17 -12.42
CA LEU A 47 -6.99 -7.43 -11.74
C LEU A 47 -5.81 -7.19 -12.67
N TRP A 48 -5.36 -8.23 -13.38
CA TRP A 48 -4.26 -8.14 -14.33
C TRP A 48 -4.56 -7.14 -15.44
N ARG A 49 -5.75 -7.16 -16.02
CA ARG A 49 -6.13 -6.21 -17.08
C ARG A 49 -6.22 -4.77 -16.59
N ILE A 50 -6.75 -4.54 -15.39
CA ILE A 50 -6.93 -3.20 -14.83
C ILE A 50 -5.57 -2.57 -14.50
N HIS A 51 -4.63 -3.36 -13.97
CA HIS A 51 -3.34 -2.89 -13.49
C HIS A 51 -2.16 -3.39 -14.33
N GLU A 52 -2.39 -3.73 -15.61
CA GLU A 52 -1.46 -4.52 -16.44
C GLU A 52 -0.04 -3.93 -16.44
N LYS A 53 0.08 -2.63 -16.70
CA LYS A 53 1.38 -1.95 -16.77
C LYS A 53 2.17 -2.12 -15.47
N LEU A 54 1.56 -1.78 -14.33
CA LEU A 54 2.21 -1.84 -13.02
C LEU A 54 2.55 -3.28 -12.63
N LEU A 55 1.61 -4.22 -12.81
CA LEU A 55 1.80 -5.62 -12.44
C LEU A 55 2.87 -6.29 -13.30
N LYS A 56 2.98 -5.93 -14.57
CA LYS A 56 4.03 -6.40 -15.47
C LYS A 56 5.41 -5.92 -15.03
N GLU A 57 5.53 -4.65 -14.63
CA GLU A 57 6.78 -4.12 -14.09
C GLU A 57 7.16 -4.81 -12.77
N MET A 58 6.21 -4.92 -11.83
CA MET A 58 6.41 -5.66 -10.58
C MET A 58 6.82 -7.12 -10.79
N GLN A 59 6.21 -7.79 -11.77
CA GLN A 59 6.58 -9.14 -12.16
C GLN A 59 8.01 -9.21 -12.69
N GLN A 60 8.40 -8.30 -13.58
CA GLN A 60 9.76 -8.26 -14.14
C GLN A 60 10.79 -8.02 -13.05
N ASP A 61 10.50 -7.14 -12.11
CA ASP A 61 11.37 -6.85 -10.97
C ASP A 61 11.53 -8.06 -10.05
N LEU A 62 10.44 -8.76 -9.70
CA LEU A 62 10.50 -9.97 -8.87
C LEU A 62 11.17 -11.17 -9.56
N ARG A 63 11.35 -11.12 -10.88
CA ARG A 63 12.11 -12.12 -11.65
C ARG A 63 13.61 -11.86 -11.69
N LYS A 64 14.06 -10.66 -11.35
CA LYS A 64 15.49 -10.36 -11.27
C LYS A 64 16.11 -11.11 -10.08
N PRO A 65 17.25 -11.80 -10.25
CA PRO A 65 17.87 -12.57 -9.17
C PRO A 65 18.16 -11.75 -7.91
N GLU A 66 18.53 -10.48 -8.08
CA GLU A 66 18.80 -9.52 -7.01
C GLU A 66 17.57 -9.23 -6.13
N PHE A 67 16.36 -9.39 -6.67
CA PHE A 67 15.08 -9.13 -5.99
C PHE A 67 14.27 -10.39 -5.69
N GLN A 68 14.83 -11.59 -5.89
CA GLN A 68 14.12 -12.85 -5.71
C GLN A 68 13.51 -13.03 -4.32
N PHE A 69 14.12 -12.46 -3.28
CA PHE A 69 13.61 -12.51 -1.90
C PHE A 69 13.11 -11.14 -1.41
N HIS A 70 13.21 -10.10 -2.24
CA HIS A 70 12.74 -8.78 -1.90
C HIS A 70 11.23 -8.73 -2.02
N ARG A 71 10.58 -8.32 -0.93
CA ARG A 71 9.13 -8.05 -0.89
C ARG A 71 8.83 -6.59 -0.64
N GLU A 72 9.82 -5.80 -0.25
CA GLU A 72 9.65 -4.39 0.07
C GLU A 72 9.96 -3.53 -1.15
N PHE A 73 9.18 -2.48 -1.33
CA PHE A 73 9.37 -1.49 -2.37
C PHE A 73 8.95 -0.11 -1.88
N PHE A 74 9.42 0.92 -2.59
CA PHE A 74 9.19 2.31 -2.25
C PHE A 74 8.47 3.03 -3.37
N VAL A 75 7.65 4.01 -2.99
CA VAL A 75 6.95 4.89 -3.92
C VAL A 75 7.45 6.30 -3.73
N GLU A 76 7.98 6.88 -4.81
CA GLU A 76 8.70 8.15 -4.73
C GLU A 76 8.37 9.11 -5.87
N LYS A 77 8.75 10.38 -5.69
CA LYS A 77 8.74 11.38 -6.76
C LYS A 77 10.12 11.50 -7.40
N LYS A 78 10.18 11.56 -8.73
CA LYS A 78 11.42 11.81 -9.48
C LYS A 78 12.03 13.14 -9.05
N GLY A 79 13.34 13.16 -8.90
CA GLY A 79 14.09 14.33 -8.44
C GLY A 79 14.10 14.52 -6.92
N TRP A 80 13.32 13.73 -6.16
CA TRP A 80 13.60 13.59 -4.74
C TRP A 80 14.88 12.77 -4.58
N ASN A 81 15.82 13.28 -3.79
CA ASN A 81 17.17 12.77 -3.77
C ASN A 81 17.18 11.36 -3.17
N TRP A 82 17.15 10.34 -4.03
CA TRP A 82 17.24 8.91 -3.70
C TRP A 82 18.39 8.61 -2.74
N ASN A 83 19.47 9.39 -2.88
CA ASN A 83 20.66 9.35 -2.02
C ASN A 83 20.39 9.81 -0.56
N ARG A 84 19.36 10.61 -0.32
CA ARG A 84 19.03 11.19 0.99
C ARG A 84 18.22 10.24 1.88
N LEU A 85 17.48 9.30 1.29
CA LEU A 85 16.70 8.29 2.03
C LEU A 85 17.55 7.14 2.58
N GLY A 86 18.83 7.07 2.20
CA GLY A 86 19.73 6.00 2.65
C GLY A 86 19.32 4.60 2.18
N LEU A 87 18.35 4.47 1.28
CA LEU A 87 17.80 3.19 0.81
C LEU A 87 18.87 2.30 0.16
N HIS A 88 19.75 2.90 -0.63
CA HIS A 88 20.92 2.27 -1.24
C HIS A 88 21.98 1.81 -0.22
N ARG A 89 21.97 2.32 1.02
CA ARG A 89 22.89 1.84 2.08
C ARG A 89 22.49 0.47 2.63
N HIS A 90 21.24 0.07 2.40
CA HIS A 90 20.71 -1.21 2.87
C HIS A 90 20.71 -2.31 1.79
N GLY A 91 21.19 -2.00 0.58
CA GLY A 91 21.27 -2.93 -0.54
C GLY A 91 20.36 -2.55 -1.72
N PRO A 92 20.23 -3.43 -2.72
CA PRO A 92 19.33 -3.20 -3.85
C PRO A 92 17.89 -3.12 -3.35
N CYS A 93 17.13 -2.12 -3.83
CA CYS A 93 15.74 -1.91 -3.45
C CYS A 93 14.88 -1.54 -4.66
N LEU A 94 13.59 -1.90 -4.59
CA LEU A 94 12.61 -1.63 -5.63
C LEU A 94 11.95 -0.27 -5.41
N VAL A 95 11.74 0.46 -6.51
CA VAL A 95 11.23 1.82 -6.51
C VAL A 95 10.27 2.01 -7.66
N TYR A 96 9.12 2.57 -7.37
CA TYR A 96 8.16 2.99 -8.37
C TYR A 96 7.96 4.50 -8.25
N PHE A 97 8.11 5.21 -9.36
CA PHE A 97 7.97 6.66 -9.38
C PHE A 97 6.57 7.07 -9.78
N ILE A 98 5.99 8.04 -9.07
CA ILE A 98 4.65 8.57 -9.35
C ILE A 98 4.59 9.15 -10.77
N GLU A 99 5.68 9.71 -11.26
CA GLU A 99 5.76 10.29 -12.60
C GLU A 99 5.70 9.24 -13.73
N ASP A 100 6.05 7.98 -13.46
CA ASP A 100 5.97 6.89 -14.45
C ASP A 100 4.56 6.26 -14.53
N HIS A 101 3.72 6.58 -13.54
CA HIS A 101 2.44 5.95 -13.29
C HIS A 101 1.45 7.00 -12.76
N ILE A 102 0.69 7.61 -13.66
CA ILE A 102 -0.27 8.70 -13.35
C ILE A 102 -1.19 8.34 -12.16
N ASP A 103 -1.57 7.07 -12.04
CA ASP A 103 -2.50 6.58 -11.01
C ASP A 103 -1.84 5.66 -9.97
N LEU A 104 -0.52 5.67 -9.82
CA LEU A 104 0.20 4.74 -8.92
C LEU A 104 -0.38 4.69 -7.51
N PRO A 105 -0.67 5.81 -6.83
CA PRO A 105 -1.21 5.76 -5.47
C PRO A 105 -2.57 5.07 -5.43
N GLN A 106 -3.44 5.36 -6.40
CA GLN A 106 -4.77 4.76 -6.49
C GLN A 106 -4.71 3.26 -6.82
N GLN A 107 -3.77 2.86 -7.70
CA GLN A 107 -3.53 1.45 -8.01
C GLN A 107 -3.02 0.69 -6.79
N LEU A 108 -2.08 1.25 -6.04
CA LEU A 108 -1.57 0.63 -4.82
C LEU A 108 -2.62 0.56 -3.71
N ASP A 109 -3.48 1.57 -3.57
CA ASP A 109 -4.61 1.52 -2.65
C ASP A 109 -5.62 0.42 -3.02
N ALA A 110 -5.89 0.23 -4.31
CA ALA A 110 -6.74 -0.87 -4.78
C ALA A 110 -6.10 -2.24 -4.46
N LEU A 111 -4.81 -2.41 -4.75
CA LEU A 111 -4.07 -3.62 -4.41
C LEU A 111 -4.02 -3.86 -2.89
N ALA A 112 -3.94 -2.80 -2.09
CA ALA A 112 -3.90 -2.90 -0.64
C ALA A 112 -5.25 -3.33 -0.06
N ARG A 113 -6.37 -2.83 -0.60
CA ARG A 113 -7.73 -3.27 -0.21
C ARG A 113 -7.94 -4.76 -0.45
N GLU A 114 -7.36 -5.29 -1.51
CA GLU A 114 -7.41 -6.72 -1.83
C GLU A 114 -6.38 -7.56 -1.03
N GLY A 115 -5.58 -6.93 -0.15
CA GLY A 115 -4.56 -7.61 0.64
C GLY A 115 -3.36 -8.10 -0.18
N LEU A 116 -3.15 -7.56 -1.39
CA LEU A 116 -2.07 -7.94 -2.29
C LEU A 116 -0.77 -7.20 -1.96
N VAL A 117 -0.89 -5.95 -1.50
CA VAL A 117 0.21 -5.16 -0.97
C VAL A 117 -0.17 -4.60 0.39
N THR A 118 0.82 -4.23 1.20
CA THR A 118 0.60 -3.62 2.51
C THR A 118 1.44 -2.36 2.62
N LYS A 119 0.84 -1.26 3.06
CA LYS A 119 1.55 -0.02 3.37
C LYS A 119 2.24 -0.18 4.72
N VAL A 120 3.57 -0.14 4.73
CA VAL A 120 4.39 -0.38 5.93
C VAL A 120 4.69 0.92 6.66
N ASP A 121 5.12 1.95 5.92
CA ASP A 121 5.41 3.28 6.47
C ASP A 121 4.91 4.35 5.50
N GLU A 122 3.90 5.09 5.95
CA GLU A 122 3.28 6.16 5.16
C GLU A 122 4.20 7.36 4.93
N LYS A 123 5.07 7.68 5.87
CA LYS A 123 5.97 8.84 5.74
C LYS A 123 7.11 8.57 4.77
N LYS A 124 7.50 7.30 4.62
CA LYS A 124 8.59 6.86 3.75
C LYS A 124 8.11 6.27 2.42
N GLY A 125 6.80 6.25 2.18
CA GLY A 125 6.24 5.60 1.00
C GLY A 125 6.62 4.12 0.88
N GLN A 126 6.80 3.43 2.01
CA GLN A 126 7.25 2.04 2.05
C GLN A 126 6.05 1.10 1.96
N PHE A 127 6.14 0.14 1.04
CA PHE A 127 5.15 -0.90 0.82
C PHE A 127 5.80 -2.28 0.82
N GLN A 128 4.99 -3.31 1.04
CA GLN A 128 5.40 -4.70 1.01
C GLN A 128 4.41 -5.53 0.18
N PHE A 129 4.93 -6.36 -0.72
CA PHE A 129 4.15 -7.38 -1.41
C PHE A 129 3.68 -8.44 -0.42
N GLY A 130 2.40 -8.81 -0.50
CA GLY A 130 1.89 -10.00 0.16
C GLY A 130 2.60 -11.25 -0.38
N GLU A 131 2.90 -12.21 0.48
CA GLU A 131 3.67 -13.40 0.11
C GLU A 131 3.05 -14.15 -1.08
N LYS A 132 1.74 -14.40 -1.00
CA LYS A 132 1.00 -15.10 -2.06
C LYS A 132 0.88 -14.28 -3.33
N PHE A 133 0.86 -12.95 -3.22
CA PHE A 133 0.85 -12.06 -4.38
C PHE A 133 2.19 -12.07 -5.10
N ALA A 134 3.31 -11.99 -4.37
CA ALA A 134 4.64 -12.13 -4.95
C ALA A 134 4.84 -13.51 -5.60
N GLU A 135 4.36 -14.59 -4.98
CA GLU A 135 4.36 -15.93 -5.59
C GLU A 135 3.54 -15.99 -6.87
N TRP A 136 2.35 -15.39 -6.88
CA TRP A 136 1.47 -15.32 -8.04
C TRP A 136 2.11 -14.54 -9.19
N LEU A 137 2.67 -13.36 -8.92
CA LEU A 137 3.37 -12.53 -9.90
C LEU A 137 4.53 -13.29 -10.57
N ARG A 138 5.26 -14.11 -9.82
CA ARG A 138 6.37 -14.91 -10.39
C ARG A 138 5.89 -15.98 -11.36
N ARG A 139 4.73 -16.57 -11.09
CA ARG A 139 4.16 -17.72 -11.84
C ARG A 139 3.40 -17.32 -13.10
N LYS A 140 2.85 -16.11 -13.16
CA LYS A 140 2.06 -15.61 -14.29
C LYS A 140 2.90 -15.47 -15.57
#